data_AF-X1I0E3-F1
#
_entry.id   AF-X1I0E3-F1
#
_cell.length_a   1.000
_cell.length_b   1.000
_cell.length_c   1.000
_cell.angle_alpha   90.00
_cell.angle_beta   90.00
_cell.angle_gamma   90.00
#
_symmetry.space_group_name_H-M   'P 1'
#
loop_
_entity.id
_entity.type
_entity.pdbx_description
1 polymer ?
#
loop_
_entity_poly.entity_id
_entity_poly.type
_entity_poly.pdbx_seq_one_letter_code
_entity_poly.pdbx_strand_id
1 'polypeptide(L)'
;DFQKIKKILKGVPKEVFELKKDMKIPKAKGCPDCNLTGYRGRIGIFEAFLVDSEMEKFILKNPSIAALRDFARKKGMITLKQDGIIKVLEGITTIKEVERITGE
;
A
#
# COMPACT_ATOMS: atom_id res chain seq x y z
N ASP A 1 -9.65 0.54 -13.97
CA ASP A 1 -9.27 1.01 -12.61
C ASP A 1 -9.52 -0.02 -11.52
N PHE A 2 -10.76 -0.42 -11.25
CA PHE A 2 -11.07 -1.35 -10.15
C PHE A 2 -10.41 -2.74 -10.28
N GLN A 3 -10.26 -3.27 -11.50
CA GLN A 3 -9.53 -4.52 -11.74
C GLN A 3 -8.03 -4.42 -11.43
N LYS A 4 -7.40 -3.26 -11.73
CA LYS A 4 -6.00 -2.99 -11.38
C LYS A 4 -5.83 -2.96 -9.85
N ILE A 5 -6.75 -2.30 -9.16
CA ILE A 5 -6.80 -2.24 -7.68
C ILE A 5 -6.95 -3.64 -7.08
N LYS A 6 -7.89 -4.45 -7.58
CA LYS A 6 -8.05 -5.85 -7.15
C LYS A 6 -6.77 -6.66 -7.33
N LYS A 7 -6.05 -6.47 -8.44
CA LYS A 7 -4.78 -7.15 -8.69
C LYS A 7 -3.71 -6.72 -7.68
N ILE A 8 -3.60 -5.42 -7.39
CA ILE A 8 -2.63 -4.89 -6.43
C ILE A 8 -2.91 -5.41 -5.01
N LEU A 9 -4.18 -5.41 -4.58
CA LEU A 9 -4.59 -5.84 -3.26
C LEU A 9 -4.65 -7.36 -3.08
N LYS A 10 -4.27 -8.14 -4.10
CA LYS A 10 -4.20 -9.60 -3.99
C LYS A 10 -3.17 -9.97 -2.91
N GLY A 11 -3.60 -10.77 -1.93
CA GLY A 11 -2.75 -11.25 -0.84
C GLY A 11 -2.66 -10.31 0.37
N VAL A 12 -3.34 -9.16 0.35
CA VAL A 12 -3.52 -8.34 1.56
C VAL A 12 -4.41 -9.11 2.55
N PRO A 13 -4.01 -9.27 3.82
CA PRO A 13 -4.84 -9.90 4.84
C PRO A 13 -6.15 -9.15 5.04
N LYS A 14 -7.26 -9.86 5.24
CA LYS A 14 -8.59 -9.22 5.42
C LYS A 14 -8.67 -8.39 6.69
N GLU A 15 -7.87 -8.74 7.68
CA GLU A 15 -7.72 -8.03 8.94
C GLU A 15 -7.07 -6.65 8.74
N VAL A 16 -6.27 -6.50 7.68
CA VAL A 16 -5.65 -5.22 7.30
C VAL A 16 -6.62 -4.39 6.47
N PHE A 17 -7.25 -4.99 5.47
CA PHE A 17 -8.20 -4.26 4.61
C PHE A 17 -9.19 -5.18 3.90
N GLU A 18 -10.46 -4.78 3.90
CA GLU A 18 -11.53 -5.45 3.17
C GLU A 18 -12.06 -4.57 2.02
N LEU A 19 -11.93 -5.04 0.78
CA LEU A 19 -12.39 -4.34 -0.40
C LEU A 19 -13.92 -4.40 -0.53
N LYS A 20 -14.59 -3.24 -0.46
CA LYS A 20 -16.04 -3.10 -0.68
C LYS A 20 -16.35 -2.69 -2.13
N LYS A 21 -17.52 -3.09 -2.64
CA LYS A 21 -17.92 -2.86 -4.05
C LYS A 21 -18.22 -1.39 -4.38
N ASP A 22 -18.56 -0.59 -3.38
CA ASP A 22 -19.09 0.78 -3.47
C ASP A 22 -18.06 1.85 -3.09
N MET A 23 -16.79 1.48 -2.99
CA MET A 23 -15.69 2.42 -2.68
C MET A 23 -15.51 3.45 -3.80
N LYS A 24 -15.39 4.73 -3.40
CA LYS A 24 -15.14 5.85 -4.31
C LYS A 24 -13.65 6.15 -4.38
N ILE A 25 -13.15 6.35 -5.59
CA ILE A 25 -11.75 6.72 -5.81
C ILE A 25 -11.65 8.26 -5.85
N PRO A 26 -10.94 8.89 -4.91
CA PRO A 26 -10.79 10.34 -4.88
C PRO A 26 -9.99 10.84 -6.07
N LYS A 27 -10.36 12.03 -6.55
CA LYS A 27 -9.61 12.80 -7.53
C LYS A 27 -9.32 14.17 -6.94
N ALA A 28 -8.08 14.61 -7.03
CA ALA A 28 -7.68 15.94 -6.58
C ALA A 28 -8.43 17.02 -7.37
N LYS A 29 -9.03 17.96 -6.65
CA LYS A 29 -9.66 19.17 -7.20
C LYS A 29 -9.09 20.38 -6.46
N GLY A 30 -8.56 21.33 -7.21
CA GLY A 30 -8.01 22.56 -6.65
C GLY A 30 -9.09 23.49 -6.10
N CYS A 31 -8.80 24.13 -4.97
CA CYS A 31 -9.58 25.21 -4.36
C CYS A 31 -8.61 26.23 -3.73
N PRO A 32 -9.07 27.44 -3.35
CA PRO A 32 -8.22 28.44 -2.70
C PRO A 32 -7.52 27.92 -1.45
N ASP A 33 -8.19 27.11 -0.63
CA ASP A 33 -7.64 26.60 0.64
C ASP A 33 -6.48 25.61 0.46
N CYS A 34 -6.34 25.01 -0.72
CA CYS A 34 -5.23 24.12 -1.06
C CYS A 34 -4.27 24.72 -2.08
N ASN A 35 -4.30 26.05 -2.28
CA ASN A 35 -3.52 26.75 -3.29
C ASN A 35 -3.67 26.14 -4.69
N LEU A 36 -4.90 25.72 -5.03
CA LEU A 36 -5.25 25.07 -6.29
C LEU A 36 -4.54 23.72 -6.57
N THR A 37 -3.83 23.15 -5.60
CA THR A 37 -3.11 21.87 -5.78
C THR A 37 -4.02 20.64 -5.71
N GLY A 38 -5.11 20.75 -4.95
CA GLY A 38 -6.00 19.64 -4.59
C GLY A 38 -5.46 18.73 -3.48
N TYR A 39 -4.41 19.15 -2.77
CA TYR A 39 -3.82 18.42 -1.65
C TYR A 39 -3.52 19.35 -0.47
N ARG A 40 -3.59 18.82 0.76
CA ARG A 40 -3.20 19.55 1.97
C ARG A 40 -2.55 18.57 2.95
N GLY A 41 -1.38 18.93 3.47
CA GLY A 41 -0.61 18.06 4.35
C GLY A 41 0.09 16.92 3.61
N ARG A 42 0.58 15.93 4.38
CA ARG A 42 1.29 14.75 3.89
C ARG A 42 0.93 13.55 4.76
N ILE A 43 0.95 12.36 4.17
CA ILE A 43 0.81 11.09 4.87
C ILE A 43 1.92 10.13 4.41
N GLY A 44 2.45 9.33 5.34
CA GLY A 44 3.41 8.28 5.02
C GLY A 44 2.71 7.06 4.41
N ILE A 45 3.37 6.41 3.46
CA ILE A 45 3.07 5.03 3.07
C ILE A 45 4.20 4.13 3.55
N PHE A 46 3.87 2.92 4.01
CA PHE A 46 4.80 2.07 4.76
C PHE A 46 4.85 0.66 4.18
N GLU A 47 6.06 0.11 4.16
CA GLU A 47 6.33 -1.30 3.91
C GLU A 47 7.16 -1.80 5.08
N ALA A 48 6.58 -2.67 5.90
CA ALA A 48 7.21 -3.18 7.11
C ALA A 48 6.79 -4.62 7.35
N PHE A 49 7.72 -5.44 7.83
CA PHE A 49 7.47 -6.82 8.23
C PHE A 49 7.99 -7.06 9.64
N LEU A 50 7.33 -7.98 10.33
CA LEU A 50 7.73 -8.37 11.68
C LEU A 50 8.87 -9.39 11.60
N VAL A 51 9.92 -9.15 12.39
CA VAL A 51 10.98 -10.15 12.62
C VAL A 51 10.58 -10.97 13.84
N ASP A 52 9.75 -11.99 13.59
CA ASP A 52 9.47 -13.02 14.59
C ASP A 52 10.50 -14.15 14.55
N SER A 53 10.35 -15.13 15.44
CA SER A 53 11.29 -16.25 15.57
C SER A 53 11.42 -17.12 14.32
N GLU A 54 10.41 -17.18 13.45
CA GLU A 54 10.53 -17.89 12.18
C GLU A 54 11.26 -17.05 11.14
N MET A 55 10.99 -15.74 11.08
CA MET A 55 11.71 -14.79 10.22
C MET A 55 13.18 -14.72 10.59
N GLU A 56 13.51 -14.68 11.88
CA GLU A 56 14.90 -14.69 12.37
C GLU A 56 15.64 -15.95 11.90
N LYS A 57 15.06 -17.14 12.13
CA LYS A 57 15.61 -18.41 11.63
C LYS A 57 15.75 -18.42 10.10
N PHE A 58 14.82 -17.79 9.39
CA PHE A 58 14.89 -17.68 7.94
C PHE A 58 16.03 -16.77 7.49
N ILE A 59 16.22 -15.61 8.13
CA ILE A 59 17.32 -14.68 7.87
C ILE A 59 18.68 -15.34 8.10
N LEU A 60 18.82 -16.11 9.18
CA LEU A 60 20.07 -16.82 9.51
C LEU A 60 20.49 -17.85 8.44
N LYS A 61 19.59 -18.27 7.55
CA LYS A 61 19.90 -19.13 6.39
C LYS A 61 20.46 -18.35 5.19
N ASN A 62 20.70 -17.04 5.31
CA ASN A 62 21.15 -16.15 4.25
C ASN A 62 20.30 -16.26 2.96
N PRO A 63 18.98 -16.04 3.03
CA PRO A 63 18.10 -16.11 1.88
C PRO A 63 18.38 -14.96 0.91
N SER A 64 18.02 -15.13 -0.36
CA SER A 64 17.99 -14.01 -1.30
C SER A 64 16.95 -12.97 -0.87
N ILE A 65 17.13 -11.71 -1.28
CA ILE A 65 16.17 -10.63 -1.01
C ILE A 65 14.77 -10.99 -1.55
N ALA A 66 14.71 -11.65 -2.71
CA ALA A 66 13.45 -12.11 -3.28
C ALA A 66 12.75 -13.12 -2.37
N ALA A 67 13.50 -14.11 -1.87
CA ALA A 67 12.97 -15.11 -0.95
C ALA A 67 12.54 -14.50 0.39
N LEU A 68 13.29 -13.53 0.91
CA LEU A 68 12.92 -12.76 2.12
C LEU A 68 11.62 -11.99 1.94
N ARG A 69 11.46 -11.29 0.82
CA ARG A 69 10.21 -10.57 0.49
C ARG A 69 9.03 -11.52 0.33
N ASP A 70 9.22 -12.67 -0.31
CA ASP A 70 8.17 -13.67 -0.46
C ASP A 70 7.76 -14.25 0.89
N PHE A 71 8.73 -14.54 1.76
CA PHE A 71 8.46 -15.02 3.11
C PHE A 71 7.73 -13.96 3.94
N ALA A 72 8.18 -12.70 3.92
CA ALA A 72 7.52 -11.60 4.61
C ALA A 72 6.07 -11.40 4.13
N ARG A 73 5.82 -11.45 2.81
CA ARG A 73 4.46 -11.35 2.24
C ARG A 73 3.55 -12.49 2.69
N LYS A 74 4.07 -13.72 2.75
CA LYS A 74 3.32 -14.87 3.30
C LYS A 74 2.95 -14.67 4.77
N LYS A 75 3.77 -13.95 5.53
CA LYS A 75 3.51 -13.59 6.93
C LYS A 75 2.68 -12.31 7.10
N GLY A 76 2.04 -11.82 6.03
CA GLY A 76 1.11 -10.70 6.09
C GLY A 76 1.72 -9.32 5.88
N MET A 77 3.01 -9.21 5.51
CA MET A 77 3.58 -7.94 5.06
C MET A 77 2.83 -7.45 3.82
N ILE A 78 2.36 -6.20 3.88
CA ILE A 78 1.87 -5.47 2.71
C ILE A 78 2.97 -4.62 2.10
N THR A 79 2.91 -4.44 0.79
CA THR A 79 3.89 -3.60 0.07
C THR A 79 3.56 -2.12 0.20
N LEU A 80 4.55 -1.26 -0.08
CA LEU A 80 4.39 0.19 -0.11
C LEU A 80 3.22 0.63 -1.00
N LYS A 81 3.06 -0.04 -2.15
CA LYS A 81 1.99 0.20 -3.11
C LYS A 81 0.63 -0.27 -2.62
N GLN A 82 0.57 -1.39 -1.90
CA GLN A 82 -0.68 -1.87 -1.31
C GLN A 82 -1.19 -0.90 -0.25
N ASP A 83 -0.32 -0.45 0.66
CA ASP A 83 -0.67 0.57 1.66
C ASP A 83 -1.13 1.89 1.02
N GLY A 84 -0.44 2.34 -0.03
CA GLY A 84 -0.88 3.50 -0.81
C GLY A 84 -2.28 3.33 -1.41
N ILE A 85 -2.56 2.20 -2.04
CA ILE A 85 -3.88 1.91 -2.63
C ILE A 85 -4.98 1.79 -1.55
N ILE A 86 -4.67 1.23 -0.38
CA ILE A 86 -5.60 1.22 0.75
C ILE A 86 -6.00 2.66 1.12
N LYS A 87 -5.01 3.55 1.29
CA LYS A 87 -5.26 4.97 1.58
C LYS A 87 -6.02 5.71 0.48
N VAL A 88 -5.90 5.28 -0.78
CA VAL A 88 -6.74 5.79 -1.87
C VAL A 88 -8.19 5.38 -1.66
N LEU A 89 -8.44 4.10 -1.34
CA LEU A 89 -9.78 3.58 -1.13
C LEU A 89 -10.44 4.12 0.15
N GLU A 90 -9.63 4.53 1.13
CA GLU A 90 -10.06 5.27 2.32
C GLU A 90 -10.28 6.76 2.07
N GLY A 91 -9.98 7.27 0.87
CA GLY A 91 -10.22 8.66 0.49
C GLY A 91 -9.15 9.65 0.95
N ILE A 92 -7.99 9.17 1.43
CA ILE A 92 -6.94 10.00 2.05
C ILE A 92 -5.98 10.57 1.00
N THR A 93 -5.68 9.81 -0.06
CA THR A 93 -4.78 10.22 -1.15
C THR A 93 -5.33 9.81 -2.51
N THR A 94 -4.65 10.14 -3.60
CA THR A 94 -5.07 9.79 -4.97
C THR A 94 -4.18 8.71 -5.59
N ILE A 95 -4.71 8.00 -6.59
CA ILE A 95 -3.92 7.03 -7.37
C ILE A 95 -2.67 7.70 -7.97
N LYS A 96 -2.82 8.94 -8.45
CA LYS A 96 -1.73 9.73 -9.04
C LYS A 96 -0.59 9.96 -8.06
N GLU A 97 -0.89 10.27 -6.80
CA GLU A 97 0.13 10.45 -5.77
C GLU A 97 0.84 9.13 -5.42
N VAL A 98 0.08 8.03 -5.33
CA VAL A 98 0.67 6.71 -5.05
C VAL A 98 1.59 6.27 -6.19
N GLU A 99 1.16 6.40 -7.45
CA GLU A 99 1.99 6.06 -8.63
C GLU A 99 3.25 6.94 -8.67
N ARG A 100 3.13 8.25 -8.41
CA ARG A 100 4.28 9.17 -8.35
C ARG A 100 5.34 8.77 -7.33
N ILE A 101 4.95 8.26 -6.16
CA ILE A 101 5.89 7.91 -5.08
C ILE A 101 6.42 6.48 -5.21
N THR A 102 5.60 5.55 -5.74
CA THR A 102 5.97 4.13 -5.84
C THR A 102 6.74 3.77 -7.13
N GLY A 103 6.80 4.68 -8.11
CA GLY A 103 7.69 4.53 -9.28
C GLY A 103 7.19 3.57 -10.37
N GLU A 104 5.87 3.40 -10.52
CA GLU A 104 5.25 2.60 -11.60
C GLU A 104 4.26 3.41 -12.44
#